data_AF-A0AB37N489-F1
#
_entry.id   AF-A0AB37N489-F1
#
_cell.length_a   1.000
_cell.length_b   1.000
_cell.length_c   1.000
_cell.angle_alpha   90.00
_cell.angle_beta   90.00
_cell.angle_gamma   90.00
#
_symmetry.space_group_name_H-M   'P 1'
#
loop_
_entity.id
_entity.type
_entity.pdbx_description
1 polymer ?
#
loop_
_entity_poly.entity_id
_entity_poly.type
_entity_poly.pdbx_seq_one_letter_code
_entity_poly.pdbx_strand_id
1 'polypeptide(L)'
;MKKESQVIFDRNAVEFVTVAAEFCKFLEQAEGVKRSAFVDTSLKILPLLYLKASMLPECETIGDEAPETFVTEETYEVLRMNLANILAEKDDYLDVFVSDMKYSDQPITRNISEDLADIYQDIKDFIFVFQLGFNETMNDSLAICQENFRLHWGQKLVNTLRALHEVKYAQGEDEEEETTDFEY
;
A
#
# COMPACT_ATOMS: atom_id res chain seq x y z
N MET A 1 10.89 20.41 22.06
CA MET A 1 10.86 19.48 23.22
C MET A 1 9.47 19.06 23.72
N LYS A 2 8.46 19.93 23.95
CA LYS A 2 7.11 19.46 24.38
C LYS A 2 6.11 19.21 23.24
N LYS A 3 6.36 19.73 22.04
CA LYS A 3 5.44 19.62 20.90
C LYS A 3 5.70 18.37 20.06
N GLU A 4 6.96 17.97 19.88
CA GLU A 4 7.31 16.84 19.01
C GLU A 4 6.80 15.48 19.56
N SER A 5 6.89 15.27 20.88
CA SER A 5 6.36 14.08 21.55
C SER A 5 4.82 13.96 21.49
N GLN A 6 4.08 14.98 21.07
CA GLN A 6 2.62 14.92 20.98
C GLN A 6 2.13 14.32 19.65
N VAL A 7 2.92 14.43 18.58
CA VAL A 7 2.49 14.07 17.22
C VAL A 7 2.23 12.56 17.10
N ILE A 8 3.10 11.73 17.68
CA ILE A 8 2.95 10.26 17.71
C ILE A 8 1.76 9.79 18.55
N PHE A 9 1.25 10.63 19.46
CA PHE A 9 0.06 10.35 20.27
C PHE A 9 -1.17 11.11 19.77
N ASP A 10 -1.08 11.81 18.64
CA ASP A 10 -2.21 12.46 18.02
C ASP A 10 -3.23 11.39 17.58
N ARG A 11 -4.51 11.72 17.69
CA ARG A 11 -5.59 10.80 17.31
C ARG A 11 -5.44 10.34 15.86
N ASN A 12 -5.07 11.24 14.94
CA ASN A 12 -4.91 10.90 13.54
C ASN A 12 -3.71 9.96 13.32
N ALA A 13 -2.62 10.11 14.08
CA ALA A 13 -1.48 9.20 14.03
C ALA A 13 -1.85 7.79 14.50
N VAL A 14 -2.57 7.68 15.63
CA VAL A 14 -3.04 6.38 16.14
C VAL A 14 -4.03 5.70 15.18
N GLU A 15 -4.95 6.47 14.60
CA GLU A 15 -5.88 5.96 13.59
C GLU A 15 -5.15 5.51 12.30
N PHE A 16 -4.11 6.25 11.88
CA PHE A 16 -3.27 5.85 10.75
C PHE A 16 -2.50 4.55 11.04
N VAL A 17 -1.84 4.44 12.20
CA VAL A 17 -1.14 3.21 12.63
C VAL A 17 -2.09 2.01 12.61
N THR A 18 -3.34 2.20 13.04
CA THR A 18 -4.34 1.13 13.04
C THR A 18 -4.64 0.65 11.61
N VAL A 19 -4.91 1.57 10.69
CA VAL A 19 -5.21 1.23 9.28
C VAL A 19 -3.99 0.65 8.57
N ALA A 20 -2.81 1.20 8.84
CA ALA A 20 -1.53 0.71 8.35
C ALA A 20 -1.28 -0.74 8.79
N ALA A 21 -1.51 -1.07 10.06
CA ALA A 21 -1.38 -2.42 10.58
C ALA A 21 -2.36 -3.42 9.96
N GLU A 22 -3.63 -3.01 9.78
CA GLU A 22 -4.61 -3.83 9.07
C GLU A 22 -4.22 -4.03 7.60
N PHE A 23 -3.61 -3.03 6.94
CA PHE A 23 -3.13 -3.13 5.57
C PHE A 23 -1.98 -4.14 5.43
N CYS A 24 -0.95 -4.05 6.27
CA CYS A 24 0.14 -5.03 6.27
C CYS A 24 -0.38 -6.44 6.53
N LYS A 25 -1.23 -6.59 7.55
CA LYS A 25 -1.83 -7.89 7.89
C LYS A 25 -2.66 -8.47 6.75
N PHE A 26 -3.46 -7.64 6.07
CA PHE A 26 -4.25 -8.06 4.92
C PHE A 26 -3.37 -8.61 3.80
N LEU A 27 -2.28 -7.93 3.46
CA LEU A 27 -1.36 -8.37 2.40
C LEU A 27 -0.57 -9.63 2.81
N GLU A 28 -0.09 -9.70 4.05
CA GLU A 28 0.62 -10.87 4.60
C GLU A 28 -0.27 -12.13 4.64
N GLN A 29 -1.59 -11.97 4.72
CA GLN A 29 -2.58 -13.06 4.78
C GLN A 29 -3.31 -13.29 3.45
N ALA A 30 -2.84 -12.68 2.36
CA ALA A 30 -3.50 -12.76 1.06
C ALA A 30 -3.34 -14.12 0.37
N GLU A 31 -2.35 -14.94 0.78
CA GLU A 31 -2.09 -16.24 0.17
C GLU A 31 -3.34 -17.15 0.21
N GLY A 32 -3.76 -17.62 -0.96
CA GLY A 32 -4.96 -18.48 -1.10
C GLY A 32 -6.30 -17.74 -1.06
N VAL A 33 -6.32 -16.41 -0.97
CA VAL A 33 -7.55 -15.61 -1.07
C VAL A 33 -8.01 -15.54 -2.53
N LYS A 34 -9.32 -15.66 -2.78
CA LYS A 34 -9.90 -15.47 -4.12
C LYS A 34 -9.64 -14.06 -4.63
N ARG A 35 -9.31 -13.92 -5.92
CA ARG A 35 -9.05 -12.62 -6.57
C ARG A 35 -10.15 -11.59 -6.31
N SER A 36 -11.42 -11.97 -6.49
CA SER A 36 -12.56 -11.07 -6.26
C SER A 36 -12.62 -10.54 -4.83
N ALA A 37 -12.43 -11.40 -3.83
CA ALA A 37 -12.40 -11.02 -2.42
C ALA A 37 -11.19 -10.12 -2.08
N PHE A 38 -10.03 -10.42 -2.67
CA PHE A 38 -8.82 -9.61 -2.54
C PHE A 38 -9.06 -8.20 -3.11
N VAL A 39 -9.52 -8.10 -4.35
CA VAL A 39 -9.80 -6.82 -5.02
C VAL A 39 -10.85 -6.01 -4.24
N ASP A 40 -11.92 -6.64 -3.76
CA ASP A 40 -12.98 -5.98 -2.98
C ASP A 40 -12.49 -5.39 -1.66
N THR A 41 -11.53 -6.05 -1.03
CA THR A 41 -10.93 -5.60 0.24
C THR A 41 -9.90 -4.52 -0.03
N SER A 42 -9.05 -4.69 -1.04
CA SER A 42 -8.06 -3.71 -1.50
C SER A 42 -8.72 -2.37 -1.85
N LEU A 43 -9.83 -2.39 -2.58
CA LEU A 43 -10.60 -1.18 -2.94
C LEU A 43 -11.22 -0.43 -1.74
N LYS A 44 -11.26 -1.03 -0.54
CA LYS A 44 -11.75 -0.39 0.69
C LYS A 44 -10.61 0.08 1.59
N ILE A 45 -9.55 -0.72 1.69
CA ILE A 45 -8.43 -0.43 2.58
C ILE A 45 -7.51 0.66 2.02
N LEU A 46 -7.25 0.67 0.71
CA LEU A 46 -6.37 1.67 0.08
C LEU A 46 -6.92 3.09 0.21
N PRO A 47 -8.21 3.39 -0.09
CA PRO A 47 -8.72 4.75 0.11
C PRO A 47 -8.70 5.19 1.57
N LEU A 48 -8.96 4.26 2.51
CA LEU A 48 -8.92 4.54 3.93
C LEU A 48 -7.48 4.85 4.39
N LEU A 49 -6.49 4.08 3.92
CA LEU A 49 -5.08 4.31 4.20
C LEU A 49 -4.63 5.68 3.67
N TYR A 50 -4.99 6.01 2.42
CA TYR A 50 -4.70 7.30 1.82
C TYR A 50 -5.32 8.46 2.61
N LEU A 51 -6.59 8.32 3.00
CA LEU A 51 -7.28 9.32 3.82
C LEU A 51 -6.58 9.54 5.16
N LYS A 52 -6.22 8.46 5.85
CA LYS A 52 -5.53 8.56 7.15
C LYS A 52 -4.16 9.19 7.03
N ALA A 53 -3.38 8.82 6.01
CA ALA A 53 -2.08 9.45 5.74
C ALA A 53 -2.22 10.94 5.44
N SER A 54 -3.24 11.33 4.67
CA SER A 54 -3.52 12.73 4.34
C SER A 54 -3.97 13.57 5.55
N MET A 55 -4.48 12.92 6.60
CA MET A 55 -4.91 13.57 7.85
C MET A 55 -3.81 13.63 8.91
N LEU A 56 -2.63 13.07 8.64
CA LEU A 56 -1.52 13.11 9.58
C LEU A 56 -1.11 14.56 9.87
N PRO A 57 -0.88 14.94 11.14
CA PRO A 57 -0.24 16.20 11.46
C PRO A 57 1.15 16.31 10.80
N GLU A 58 1.62 17.52 10.57
CA GLU A 58 2.99 17.74 10.10
C GLU A 58 3.98 17.17 11.11
N CYS A 59 4.90 16.33 10.61
CA CYS A 59 5.94 15.67 11.38
C CYS A 59 7.29 15.96 10.71
N GLU A 60 8.31 16.23 11.51
CA GLU A 60 9.67 16.50 11.07
C GLU A 60 10.61 15.52 11.76
N THR A 61 11.63 15.02 11.05
CA THR A 61 12.66 14.16 11.63
C THR A 61 13.45 14.91 12.70
N ILE A 62 13.68 14.24 13.83
CA ILE A 62 14.36 14.75 15.02
C ILE A 62 15.75 14.12 15.16
N GLY A 63 15.87 12.82 14.88
CA GLY A 63 17.12 12.08 15.00
C GLY A 63 18.08 12.31 13.83
N ASP A 64 19.37 12.18 14.11
CA ASP A 64 20.43 12.20 13.10
C ASP A 64 20.62 10.82 12.42
N GLU A 65 20.05 9.76 13.00
CA GLU A 65 20.13 8.38 12.50
C GLU A 65 18.82 7.98 11.81
N ALA A 66 18.92 7.36 10.65
CA ALA A 66 17.76 6.84 9.95
C ALA A 66 17.13 5.67 10.75
N PRO A 67 15.78 5.59 10.82
CA PRO A 67 15.11 4.44 11.39
C PRO A 67 15.52 3.12 10.74
N GLU A 68 15.42 2.04 11.50
CA GLU A 68 15.70 0.69 11.01
C GLU A 68 14.72 0.29 9.90
N THR A 69 15.24 -0.35 8.85
CA THR A 69 14.45 -0.98 7.78
C THR A 69 14.29 -2.47 8.06
N PHE A 70 13.07 -2.99 7.96
CA PHE A 70 12.73 -4.37 8.35
C PHE A 70 12.34 -5.24 7.17
N VAL A 71 11.76 -4.65 6.13
CA VAL A 71 11.42 -5.39 4.92
C VAL A 71 12.70 -5.72 4.16
N THR A 72 13.01 -7.01 4.10
CA THR A 72 14.13 -7.54 3.31
C THR A 72 13.71 -7.75 1.86
N GLU A 73 14.69 -7.82 0.96
CA GLU A 73 14.45 -8.18 -0.46
C GLU A 73 13.70 -9.51 -0.59
N GLU A 74 14.03 -10.50 0.25
CA GLU A 74 13.32 -11.78 0.31
C GLU A 74 11.85 -11.60 0.72
N THR A 75 11.58 -10.81 1.77
CA THR A 75 10.21 -10.53 2.23
C THR A 75 9.40 -9.82 1.14
N TYR A 76 10.02 -8.84 0.48
CA TYR A 76 9.45 -8.10 -0.62
C TYR A 76 9.08 -9.02 -1.79
N GLU A 77 10.01 -9.85 -2.26
CA GLU A 77 9.79 -10.72 -3.41
C GLU A 77 8.75 -11.80 -3.11
N VAL A 78 8.76 -12.40 -1.92
CA VAL A 78 7.72 -13.36 -1.52
C VAL A 78 6.34 -12.71 -1.54
N LEU A 79 6.21 -11.51 -0.98
CA LEU A 79 4.95 -10.78 -1.01
C LEU A 79 4.51 -10.47 -2.43
N ARG A 80 5.40 -9.87 -3.24
CA ARG A 80 5.12 -9.50 -4.62
C ARG A 80 4.67 -10.70 -5.44
N MET A 81 5.36 -11.83 -5.35
CA MET A 81 4.99 -13.07 -6.05
C MET A 81 3.63 -13.60 -5.60
N ASN A 82 3.32 -13.57 -4.30
CA ASN A 82 2.03 -14.00 -3.79
C ASN A 82 0.88 -13.13 -4.33
N LEU A 83 1.06 -11.81 -4.34
CA LEU A 83 0.05 -10.88 -4.88
C LEU A 83 -0.11 -11.05 -6.40
N ALA A 84 1.00 -11.22 -7.13
CA ALA A 84 0.98 -11.49 -8.56
C ALA A 84 0.24 -12.80 -8.89
N ASN A 85 0.41 -13.84 -8.06
CA ASN A 85 -0.31 -15.11 -8.25
C ASN A 85 -1.83 -14.98 -8.05
N ILE A 86 -2.28 -14.10 -7.14
CA ILE A 86 -3.71 -13.86 -6.90
C ILE A 86 -4.34 -13.10 -8.07
N LEU A 87 -3.65 -12.08 -8.56
CA LEU A 87 -4.14 -11.22 -9.64
C LEU A 87 -3.96 -11.86 -11.02
N ALA A 88 -2.92 -12.67 -11.19
CA ALA A 88 -2.53 -13.35 -12.42
C ALA A 88 -2.62 -12.42 -13.64
N GLU A 89 -3.45 -12.74 -14.64
CA GLU A 89 -3.60 -11.94 -15.86
C GLU A 89 -4.14 -10.51 -15.63
N LYS A 90 -4.68 -10.23 -14.43
CA LYS A 90 -5.17 -8.91 -14.02
C LYS A 90 -4.12 -8.08 -13.27
N ASP A 91 -2.90 -8.59 -13.11
CA ASP A 91 -1.84 -7.88 -12.39
C ASP A 91 -1.25 -6.72 -13.19
N ASP A 92 -1.21 -6.84 -14.52
CA ASP A 92 -0.66 -5.83 -15.42
C ASP A 92 -1.68 -4.71 -15.69
N TYR A 93 -1.24 -3.46 -15.66
CA TYR A 93 -2.03 -2.31 -16.10
C TYR A 93 -1.17 -1.26 -16.80
N LEU A 94 -1.80 -0.45 -17.66
CA LEU A 94 -1.12 0.64 -18.35
C LEU A 94 -1.13 1.90 -17.48
N ASP A 95 0.06 2.44 -17.19
CA ASP A 95 0.17 3.74 -16.56
C ASP A 95 0.18 4.86 -17.62
N VAL A 96 -0.99 5.49 -17.77
CA VAL A 96 -1.25 6.50 -18.81
C VAL A 96 -0.80 7.92 -18.37
N PHE A 97 -0.30 8.07 -17.13
CA PHE A 97 -0.01 9.38 -16.52
C PHE A 97 1.47 9.62 -16.20
N VAL A 98 2.38 8.76 -16.64
CA VAL A 98 3.82 8.98 -16.42
C VAL A 98 4.29 10.13 -17.30
N SER A 99 4.99 11.11 -16.73
CA SER A 99 5.64 12.21 -17.47
C SER A 99 6.59 11.72 -18.57
N ASP A 100 7.10 10.49 -18.44
CA ASP A 100 7.96 9.80 -19.40
C ASP A 100 7.22 9.33 -20.66
N MET A 101 5.89 9.37 -20.67
CA MET A 101 5.08 9.11 -21.88
C MET A 101 5.31 10.18 -22.97
N LYS A 102 5.89 11.33 -22.62
CA LYS A 102 6.39 12.31 -23.62
C LYS A 102 7.56 11.78 -24.45
N TYR A 103 8.25 10.74 -23.99
CA TYR A 103 9.48 10.24 -24.61
C TYR A 103 9.50 8.71 -24.82
N SER A 104 8.44 7.99 -24.42
CA SER A 104 8.33 6.54 -24.62
C SER A 104 7.43 6.20 -25.81
N ASP A 105 7.95 5.43 -26.77
CA ASP A 105 7.21 4.89 -27.91
C ASP A 105 6.33 3.67 -27.54
N GLN A 106 6.48 3.13 -26.32
CA GLN A 106 5.68 2.01 -25.81
C GLN A 106 4.91 2.39 -24.53
N PRO A 107 3.69 1.85 -24.33
CA PRO A 107 2.97 1.99 -23.07
C PRO A 107 3.82 1.47 -21.90
N ILE A 108 3.83 2.21 -20.78
CA ILE A 108 4.52 1.76 -19.57
C ILE A 108 3.57 0.80 -18.84
N THR A 109 3.86 -0.49 -18.95
CA THR A 109 3.19 -1.52 -18.16
C THR A 109 3.70 -1.48 -16.72
N ARG A 110 2.78 -1.52 -15.77
CA ARG A 110 3.02 -1.59 -14.33
C ARG A 110 2.29 -2.80 -13.76
N ASN A 111 2.77 -3.29 -12.63
CA ASN A 111 2.18 -4.41 -11.91
C ASN A 111 1.52 -3.92 -10.62
N ILE A 112 0.26 -4.31 -10.40
CA ILE A 112 -0.46 -4.04 -9.15
C ILE A 112 0.30 -4.68 -7.98
N SER A 113 0.82 -5.89 -8.15
CA SER A 113 1.61 -6.61 -7.15
C SER A 113 2.87 -5.86 -6.72
N GLU A 114 3.60 -5.27 -7.67
CA GLU A 114 4.78 -4.44 -7.41
C GLU A 114 4.39 -3.16 -6.66
N ASP A 115 3.34 -2.45 -7.12
CA ASP A 115 2.91 -1.23 -6.44
C ASP A 115 2.43 -1.51 -5.01
N LEU A 116 1.70 -2.60 -4.78
CA LEU A 116 1.29 -3.01 -3.43
C LEU A 116 2.47 -3.41 -2.55
N ALA A 117 3.49 -4.08 -3.11
CA ALA A 117 4.70 -4.44 -2.38
C ALA A 117 5.53 -3.19 -2.01
N ASP A 118 5.63 -2.22 -2.91
CA ASP A 118 6.31 -0.94 -2.64
C ASP A 118 5.61 -0.14 -1.55
N ILE A 119 4.27 -0.04 -1.60
CA ILE A 119 3.49 0.58 -0.53
C ILE A 119 3.66 -0.20 0.78
N TYR A 120 3.64 -1.53 0.73
CA TYR A 120 3.85 -2.37 1.90
C TYR A 120 5.21 -2.12 2.56
N GLN A 121 6.28 -1.92 1.78
CA GLN A 121 7.61 -1.66 2.31
C GLN A 121 7.62 -0.41 3.21
N ASP A 122 7.18 0.73 2.69
CA ASP A 122 7.13 1.99 3.44
C ASP A 122 6.24 1.88 4.70
N ILE A 123 5.11 1.20 4.58
CA ILE A 123 4.14 1.09 5.67
C ILE A 123 4.62 0.10 6.74
N LYS A 124 5.22 -1.02 6.35
CA LYS A 124 5.68 -2.07 7.27
C LYS A 124 6.87 -1.62 8.09
N ASP A 125 7.85 -0.97 7.46
CA ASP A 125 9.02 -0.42 8.14
C ASP A 125 8.58 0.60 9.19
N PHE A 126 7.67 1.52 8.81
CA PHE A 126 7.06 2.47 9.73
C PHE A 126 6.42 1.80 10.96
N ILE A 127 5.51 0.84 10.74
CA ILE A 127 4.78 0.19 11.84
C ILE A 127 5.74 -0.54 12.77
N PHE A 128 6.74 -1.23 12.21
CA PHE A 128 7.65 -2.03 13.01
C PHE A 128 8.49 -1.12 13.92
N VAL A 129 9.06 -0.04 13.40
CA VAL A 129 9.74 0.98 14.22
C VAL A 129 8.78 1.58 15.25
N PHE A 130 7.54 1.87 14.85
CA PHE A 130 6.55 2.46 15.74
C PHE A 130 6.23 1.56 16.96
N GLN A 131 6.26 0.24 16.76
CA GLN A 131 6.02 -0.76 17.83
C GLN A 131 7.19 -0.93 18.81
N LEU A 132 8.41 -0.51 18.46
CA LEU A 132 9.56 -0.57 19.36
C LEU A 132 9.40 0.35 20.59
N GLY A 133 8.58 1.39 20.47
CA GLY A 133 8.21 2.27 21.60
C GLY A 133 9.25 3.33 21.96
N PHE A 134 10.26 3.54 21.12
CA PHE A 134 11.24 4.62 21.31
C PHE A 134 10.75 5.91 20.65
N ASN A 135 10.38 6.91 21.47
CA ASN A 135 9.71 8.12 21.00
C ASN A 135 10.39 8.85 19.82
N GLU A 136 11.72 8.85 19.77
CA GLU A 136 12.50 9.51 18.72
C GLU A 136 12.36 8.77 17.39
N THR A 137 12.70 7.48 17.35
CA THR A 137 12.59 6.67 16.12
C THR A 137 11.14 6.50 15.66
N MET A 138 10.17 6.49 16.59
CA MET A 138 8.74 6.52 16.26
C MET A 138 8.34 7.81 15.52
N ASN A 139 8.90 8.95 15.92
CA ASN A 139 8.62 10.23 15.27
C ASN A 139 9.27 10.29 13.89
N ASP A 140 10.52 9.87 13.80
CA ASP A 140 11.29 9.87 12.55
C ASP A 140 10.67 8.92 11.52
N SER A 141 10.24 7.72 11.94
CA SER A 141 9.59 6.78 11.03
C SER A 141 8.25 7.32 10.51
N LEU A 142 7.49 8.04 11.36
CA LEU A 142 6.26 8.71 10.93
C LEU A 142 6.55 9.85 9.94
N ALA A 143 7.58 10.65 10.20
CA ALA A 143 8.00 11.74 9.32
C ALA A 143 8.43 11.22 7.94
N ILE A 144 9.27 10.19 7.89
CA ILE A 144 9.74 9.56 6.66
C ILE A 144 8.57 8.92 5.89
N CYS A 145 7.69 8.19 6.59
CA CYS A 145 6.50 7.62 5.96
C CYS A 145 5.60 8.70 5.35
N GLN A 146 5.43 9.85 6.03
CA GLN A 146 4.67 10.99 5.54
C GLN A 146 5.37 11.70 4.36
N GLU A 147 6.70 11.76 4.33
CA GLU A 147 7.45 12.30 3.20
C GLU A 147 7.33 11.38 1.97
N ASN A 148 7.58 10.08 2.14
CA ASN A 148 7.44 9.08 1.09
C ASN A 148 6.00 8.98 0.57
N PHE A 149 4.99 9.31 1.38
CA PHE A 149 3.61 9.41 0.92
C PHE A 149 3.47 10.45 -0.20
N ARG A 150 4.07 11.62 -0.01
CA ARG A 150 3.99 12.73 -0.97
C ARG A 150 4.85 12.49 -2.20
N LEU A 151 5.98 11.79 -2.05
CA LEU A 151 6.95 11.59 -3.12
C LEU A 151 6.73 10.30 -3.92
N HIS A 152 6.25 9.24 -3.28
CA HIS A 152 6.32 7.87 -3.81
C HIS A 152 5.01 7.09 -3.61
N TRP A 153 4.79 6.52 -2.41
CA TRP A 153 3.78 5.49 -2.21
C TRP A 153 2.34 6.03 -2.29
N GLY A 154 2.10 7.31 -2.02
CA GLY A 154 0.78 7.91 -2.18
C GLY A 154 0.32 7.97 -3.64
N GLN A 155 1.25 8.21 -4.58
CA GLN A 155 0.94 8.16 -6.00
C GLN A 155 0.74 6.72 -6.49
N LYS A 156 1.59 5.78 -6.03
CA LYS A 156 1.41 4.35 -6.31
C LYS A 156 0.03 3.87 -5.85
N LEU A 157 -0.38 4.25 -4.64
CA LEU A 157 -1.68 3.86 -4.09
C LEU A 157 -2.85 4.27 -5.00
N VAL A 158 -2.89 5.51 -5.48
CA VAL A 158 -3.99 5.97 -6.34
C VAL A 158 -3.94 5.34 -7.74
N ASN A 159 -2.74 5.04 -8.25
CA ASN A 159 -2.58 4.30 -9.51
C ASN A 159 -3.10 2.87 -9.37
N THR A 160 -2.73 2.19 -8.28
CA THR A 160 -3.22 0.85 -7.93
C THR A 160 -4.74 0.85 -7.73
N LEU A 161 -5.29 1.87 -7.08
CA LEU A 161 -6.74 1.97 -6.86
C LEU A 161 -7.50 2.05 -8.20
N ARG A 162 -6.98 2.80 -9.17
CA ARG A 162 -7.53 2.84 -10.53
C ARG A 162 -7.47 1.47 -11.19
N ALA A 163 -6.32 0.81 -11.15
CA ALA A 163 -6.14 -0.51 -11.75
C ALA A 163 -7.10 -1.55 -11.14
N LEU A 164 -7.19 -1.62 -9.82
CA LEU A 164 -8.12 -2.51 -9.11
C LEU A 164 -9.59 -2.19 -9.40
N HIS A 165 -9.93 -0.91 -9.60
CA HIS A 165 -11.29 -0.51 -9.97
C HIS A 165 -11.66 -1.03 -11.36
N GLU A 166 -10.72 -0.96 -12.30
CA GLU A 166 -10.88 -1.55 -13.64
C GLU A 166 -11.02 -3.07 -13.55
N VAL A 167 -10.19 -3.75 -12.77
CA VAL A 167 -10.32 -5.20 -12.54
C VAL A 167 -11.71 -5.58 -12.01
N LYS A 168 -12.29 -4.79 -11.09
CA LYS A 168 -13.60 -5.10 -10.51
C LYS A 168 -14.79 -4.76 -11.41
N TYR A 169 -14.72 -3.67 -12.18
CA TYR A 169 -15.91 -3.07 -12.81
C TYR A 169 -15.82 -2.95 -14.34
N ALA A 170 -14.68 -3.28 -14.97
CA ALA A 170 -14.63 -3.37 -16.42
C ALA A 170 -15.61 -4.45 -16.87
N GLN A 171 -16.69 -4.05 -17.56
CA GLN A 171 -17.71 -4.96 -18.05
C GLN A 171 -17.07 -5.93 -19.06
N GLY A 172 -17.05 -7.23 -18.76
CA GLY A 172 -16.83 -8.25 -19.80
C GLY A 172 -16.07 -9.54 -19.45
N GLU A 173 -15.51 -9.75 -18.24
CA GLU A 173 -14.67 -10.95 -18.02
C GLU A 173 -15.03 -11.83 -16.81
N ASP A 174 -15.83 -11.35 -15.84
CA ASP A 174 -16.14 -12.13 -14.62
C ASP A 174 -17.55 -12.77 -14.59
N GLU A 175 -18.36 -12.65 -15.66
CA GLU A 175 -19.70 -13.30 -15.72
C GLU A 175 -19.62 -14.84 -15.86
N GLU A 176 -18.44 -15.43 -16.10
CA GLU A 176 -18.30 -16.88 -16.30
C GLU A 176 -17.96 -17.69 -15.03
N GLU A 177 -17.55 -17.05 -13.93
CA GLU A 177 -17.20 -17.80 -12.69
C GLU A 177 -18.36 -17.98 -11.71
N GLU A 178 -19.46 -17.23 -11.81
CA GLU A 178 -20.63 -17.38 -10.91
C GLU A 178 -21.64 -18.44 -11.39
N THR A 179 -21.51 -19.02 -12.59
CA THR A 179 -22.54 -19.90 -13.17
C THR A 179 -22.33 -21.41 -13.01
N THR A 180 -21.29 -21.90 -12.33
CA THR A 180 -21.02 -23.36 -12.27
C THR A 180 -21.54 -24.11 -11.04
N ASP A 181 -22.22 -23.45 -10.09
CA ASP A 181 -22.66 -24.11 -8.84
C ASP A 181 -24.17 -24.44 -8.74
N PHE A 182 -24.90 -24.51 -9.87
CA PHE A 182 -26.26 -25.04 -9.86
C PHE A 182 -26.64 -25.82 -11.13
N GLU A 183 -26.31 -27.11 -11.21
CA GLU A 183 -27.11 -28.07 -11.98
C GLU A 183 -27.25 -29.44 -11.25
N TYR A 184 -28.49 -29.65 -10.78
CA TYR A 184 -29.25 -30.88 -10.43
C TYR A 184 -28.62 -32.02 -9.60
#